data_AF-A0A4S8I1N3-F1
#
_entry.id   AF-A0A4S8I1N3-F1
#
_cell.length_a   1.000
_cell.length_b   1.000
_cell.length_c   1.000
_cell.angle_alpha   90.00
_cell.angle_beta   90.00
_cell.angle_gamma   90.00
#
_symmetry.space_group_name_H-M   'P 1'
#
loop_
_entity.id
_entity.type
_entity.pdbx_description
1 polymer ?
#
loop_
_entity_poly.entity_id
_entity_poly.type
_entity_poly.pdbx_seq_one_letter_code
_entity_poly.pdbx_strand_id
1 'polypeptide(L)'
;MFDKLFGRGKKKPENPEIPFGRYSDNNKTVEKVRRWTDADNLFKQQSYYESIDAFFDYLADNKEGNVILNRTNDSGTFQLFQGSKIVRGEFDKDSLKAEITLAKMPQPNVPVMRRLLEMNFTLYYSRYALDNDRLCMRFDSDIKTANPNKLYYGLKELAIKADKLDDLLVQEFAALQTVDTEHIIEIPQSEKDVKYDFMMLWIRETLDYAASLDADKFSGGIAYLLLSLAFRIDYLICPDGKLLNELEKIVEIYYRKDEKQTMERNQGMIEGYKKLLSKSKEEVHPYLFRSKHTFAIVVPQHHKTIVDAINAAAQNAVWYQDNNYPLIANNVMEYALSFSQYSYSLPKALSELVLLFMQINYRAYFEALGFTVPYYDAAANRFDPEAIRERIEQIVETWKAKYPKLQFRMDTLKFNSLVAFNSSFSTEITFLNFDSN
;
A
#
# COMPACT_ATOMS: atom_id res chain seq x y z
N MET A 1 -7.56 -4.30 48.28
CA MET A 1 -7.71 -5.77 48.47
C MET A 1 -8.96 -6.33 47.76
N PHE A 2 -9.83 -5.49 47.18
CA PHE A 2 -11.01 -5.91 46.41
C PHE A 2 -10.80 -5.94 44.87
N ASP A 3 -9.74 -5.34 44.33
CA ASP A 3 -9.42 -5.39 42.88
C ASP A 3 -8.73 -6.68 42.41
N LYS A 4 -8.42 -7.61 43.32
CA LYS A 4 -7.75 -8.88 42.98
C LYS A 4 -8.71 -10.06 42.75
N LEU A 5 -10.02 -9.86 42.90
CA LEU A 5 -11.01 -10.95 42.88
C LEU A 5 -11.95 -10.96 41.66
N PHE A 6 -12.02 -9.89 40.86
CA PHE A 6 -12.89 -9.85 39.67
C PHE A 6 -12.22 -9.11 38.51
N GLY A 7 -11.42 -9.83 37.72
CA GLY A 7 -10.82 -9.26 36.53
C GLY A 7 -9.69 -10.10 35.96
N ARG A 8 -9.96 -11.38 35.63
CA ARG A 8 -9.16 -12.06 34.60
C ARG A 8 -9.41 -11.29 33.30
N GLY A 9 -8.62 -10.23 33.07
CA GLY A 9 -8.50 -9.66 31.74
C GLY A 9 -8.11 -10.80 30.82
N LYS A 10 -9.00 -11.16 29.87
CA LYS A 10 -8.63 -12.05 28.78
C LYS A 10 -7.35 -11.45 28.19
N LYS A 11 -6.24 -12.19 28.22
CA LYS A 11 -5.06 -11.82 27.42
C LYS A 11 -5.60 -11.64 26.00
N LYS A 12 -5.52 -10.41 25.47
CA LYS A 12 -5.92 -10.15 24.09
C LYS A 12 -5.12 -11.14 23.23
N PRO A 13 -5.75 -11.84 22.28
CA PRO A 13 -5.00 -12.67 21.36
C PRO A 13 -3.93 -11.80 20.69
N GLU A 14 -2.67 -12.21 20.82
CA GLU A 14 -1.56 -11.59 20.11
C GLU A 14 -1.70 -11.98 18.64
N ASN A 15 -2.34 -11.11 17.86
CA ASN A 15 -2.38 -11.28 16.42
C ASN A 15 -0.94 -11.17 15.86
N PRO A 16 -0.60 -11.93 14.81
CA PRO A 16 0.67 -11.79 14.12
C PRO A 16 0.91 -10.34 13.66
N GLU A 17 2.13 -9.84 13.79
CA GLU A 17 2.55 -8.51 13.31
C GLU A 17 2.81 -8.54 11.79
N ILE A 18 1.76 -8.77 11.01
CA ILE A 18 1.81 -8.81 9.54
C ILE A 18 1.17 -7.53 8.99
N PRO A 19 1.94 -6.64 8.32
CA PRO A 19 1.37 -5.48 7.64
C PRO A 19 0.66 -5.89 6.35
N PHE A 20 -0.38 -5.13 5.98
CA PHE A 20 -1.16 -5.33 4.76
C PHE A 20 -1.38 -4.00 4.05
N GLY A 21 -1.46 -4.08 2.72
CA GLY A 21 -1.63 -2.93 1.83
C GLY A 21 -0.38 -2.08 1.66
N ARG A 22 -0.51 -1.10 0.75
CA ARG A 22 0.55 -0.13 0.45
C ARG A 22 0.75 0.83 1.61
N TYR A 23 1.99 1.32 1.77
CA TYR A 23 2.30 2.33 2.78
C TYR A 23 1.57 3.66 2.52
N SER A 24 1.08 4.27 3.60
CA SER A 24 0.46 5.59 3.61
C SER A 24 1.15 6.48 4.63
N ASP A 25 1.61 7.64 4.18
CA ASP A 25 2.16 8.71 5.02
C ASP A 25 1.08 9.62 5.62
N ASN A 26 -0.21 9.31 5.42
CA ASN A 26 -1.35 10.02 6.02
C ASN A 26 -1.62 9.58 7.48
N ASN A 27 -0.77 8.72 8.02
CA ASN A 27 -0.85 8.12 9.36
C ASN A 27 -0.23 8.99 10.48
N LYS A 28 0.38 10.14 10.14
CA LYS A 28 1.09 10.99 11.12
C LYS A 28 0.17 11.44 12.26
N THR A 29 0.68 11.40 13.49
CA THR A 29 -0.03 11.91 14.67
C THR A 29 -0.07 13.44 14.66
N VAL A 30 -0.88 14.03 15.53
CA VAL A 30 -0.96 15.51 15.67
C VAL A 30 0.40 16.10 16.03
N GLU A 31 1.17 15.42 16.89
CA GLU A 31 2.53 15.82 17.28
C GLU A 31 3.47 15.81 16.06
N LYS A 32 3.45 14.74 15.25
CA LYS A 32 4.28 14.65 14.05
C LYS A 32 3.92 15.74 13.05
N VAL A 33 2.63 16.03 12.82
CA VAL A 33 2.19 17.12 11.92
C VAL A 33 2.73 18.47 12.40
N ARG A 34 2.78 18.72 13.72
CA ARG A 34 3.36 19.95 14.27
C ARG A 34 4.87 20.10 13.94
N ARG A 35 5.61 19.00 13.84
CA ARG A 35 7.06 19.04 13.49
C ARG A 35 7.30 19.63 12.09
N TRP A 36 6.35 19.47 11.18
CA TRP A 36 6.40 20.17 9.89
C TRP A 36 6.37 21.70 10.06
N THR A 37 5.43 22.19 10.86
CA THR A 37 5.31 23.62 11.17
C THR A 37 6.54 24.14 11.90
N ASP A 38 7.09 23.36 12.83
CA ASP A 38 8.34 23.71 13.52
C ASP A 38 9.49 23.84 12.52
N ALA A 39 9.64 22.89 11.60
CA ALA A 39 10.66 22.91 10.56
C ALA A 39 10.56 24.18 9.69
N ASP A 40 9.35 24.51 9.22
CA ASP A 40 9.13 25.71 8.38
C ASP A 40 9.46 27.01 9.13
N ASN A 41 9.10 27.10 10.41
CA ASN A 41 9.42 28.26 11.25
C ASN A 41 10.92 28.39 11.53
N LEU A 42 11.59 27.29 11.88
CA LEU A 42 13.03 27.26 12.14
C LEU A 42 13.82 27.64 10.88
N PHE A 43 13.38 27.18 9.70
CA PHE A 43 13.99 27.57 8.43
C PHE A 43 13.90 29.07 8.17
N LYS A 44 12.72 29.68 8.39
CA LYS A 44 12.52 31.14 8.26
C LYS A 44 13.40 31.95 9.22
N GLN A 45 13.72 31.38 10.38
CA GLN A 45 14.63 31.95 11.37
C GLN A 45 16.12 31.67 11.07
N GLN A 46 16.43 31.05 9.93
CA GLN A 46 17.79 30.65 9.53
C GLN A 46 18.45 29.62 10.47
N SER A 47 17.65 28.95 11.31
CA SER A 47 18.07 27.82 12.15
C SER A 47 17.98 26.53 11.33
N TYR A 48 18.86 26.40 10.33
CA TYR A 48 18.74 25.40 9.28
C TYR A 48 18.86 23.96 9.80
N TYR A 49 19.75 23.69 10.75
CA TYR A 49 19.98 22.34 11.23
C TYR A 49 18.86 21.85 12.15
N GLU A 50 18.33 22.73 13.00
CA GLU A 50 17.15 22.46 13.82
C GLU A 50 15.91 22.26 12.93
N SER A 51 15.82 23.02 11.84
CA SER A 51 14.80 22.80 10.81
C SER A 51 14.93 21.42 10.17
N ILE A 52 16.15 20.97 9.86
CA ILE A 52 16.41 19.65 9.30
C ILE A 52 16.02 18.55 10.28
N ASP A 53 16.34 18.69 11.57
CA ASP A 53 15.93 17.73 12.60
C ASP A 53 14.41 17.62 12.71
N ALA A 54 13.71 18.77 12.74
CA ALA A 54 12.26 18.79 12.77
C ALA A 54 11.63 18.19 11.50
N PHE A 55 12.24 18.41 10.34
CA PHE A 55 11.81 17.84 9.07
C PHE A 55 11.98 16.30 9.03
N PHE A 56 13.13 15.77 9.42
CA PHE A 56 13.32 14.32 9.45
C PHE A 56 12.49 13.64 10.55
N ASP A 57 12.25 14.31 11.67
CA ASP A 57 11.30 13.83 12.68
C ASP A 57 9.87 13.77 12.12
N TYR A 58 9.44 14.76 11.32
CA TYR A 58 8.17 14.67 10.59
C TYR A 58 8.13 13.43 9.66
N LEU A 59 9.18 13.19 8.87
CA LEU A 59 9.26 12.05 7.95
C LEU A 59 9.30 10.70 8.65
N ALA A 60 9.94 10.62 9.82
CA ALA A 60 10.10 9.38 10.57
C ALA A 60 8.74 8.77 10.97
N ASP A 61 8.59 7.49 10.65
CA ASP A 61 7.64 6.57 11.24
C ASP A 61 8.42 5.64 12.19
N ASN A 62 8.23 5.84 13.48
CA ASN A 62 8.99 5.14 14.51
C ASN A 62 8.70 3.63 14.53
N LYS A 63 7.53 3.20 14.03
CA LYS A 63 7.19 1.76 13.94
C LYS A 63 7.92 1.10 12.78
N GLU A 64 8.01 1.79 11.65
CA GLU A 64 8.73 1.32 10.48
C GLU A 64 10.26 1.43 10.65
N GLY A 65 10.73 2.40 11.42
CA GLY A 65 12.15 2.74 11.50
C GLY A 65 12.70 3.07 10.11
N ASN A 66 11.96 3.90 9.38
CA ASN A 66 12.17 4.26 7.97
C ASN A 66 13.15 5.43 7.76
N VAL A 67 13.53 6.13 8.83
CA VAL A 67 14.47 7.26 8.80
C VAL A 67 15.56 7.04 9.85
N ILE A 68 16.82 7.19 9.44
CA ILE A 68 17.98 7.23 10.33
C ILE A 68 18.64 8.58 10.12
N LEU A 69 18.86 9.33 11.20
CA LEU A 69 19.54 10.63 11.18
C LEU A 69 20.66 10.61 12.22
N ASN A 70 21.89 10.84 11.76
CA ASN A 70 23.07 10.97 12.62
C ASN A 70 23.62 12.40 12.47
N ARG A 71 23.41 13.24 13.48
CA ARG A 71 23.85 14.64 13.48
C ARG A 71 25.04 14.86 14.40
N THR A 72 25.99 15.67 13.96
CA THR A 72 27.11 16.23 14.73
C THR A 72 27.16 17.73 14.52
N ASN A 73 26.62 18.51 15.47
CA ASN A 73 26.54 19.98 15.41
C ASN A 73 25.99 20.51 14.07
N ASP A 74 26.88 20.92 13.18
CA ASP A 74 26.61 21.62 11.92
C ASP A 74 26.71 20.70 10.69
N SER A 75 26.85 19.39 10.90
CA SER A 75 26.85 18.39 9.84
C SER A 75 26.12 17.12 10.27
N GLY A 76 25.75 16.30 9.30
CA GLY A 76 25.12 15.02 9.59
C GLY A 76 24.96 14.14 8.37
N THR A 77 24.57 12.90 8.62
CA THR A 77 24.22 11.93 7.60
C THR A 77 22.82 11.41 7.87
N PHE A 78 22.13 10.98 6.82
CA PHE A 78 20.81 10.40 6.94
C PHE A 78 20.60 9.25 5.96
N GLN A 79 19.67 8.37 6.31
CA GLN A 79 19.17 7.31 5.46
C GLN A 79 17.64 7.33 5.46
N LEU A 80 17.04 7.18 4.28
CA LEU A 80 15.61 6.98 4.10
C LEU A 80 15.39 5.66 3.38
N PHE A 81 14.49 4.84 3.90
CA PHE A 81 14.11 3.59 3.27
C PHE A 81 12.86 3.81 2.42
N GLN A 82 12.89 3.31 1.18
CA GLN A 82 11.77 3.33 0.27
C GLN A 82 11.78 2.04 -0.55
N GLY A 83 10.88 1.12 -0.20
CA GLY A 83 10.74 -0.16 -0.91
C GLY A 83 12.05 -0.94 -0.89
N SER A 84 12.52 -1.30 -2.07
CA SER A 84 13.77 -2.04 -2.28
C SER A 84 15.02 -1.16 -2.22
N LYS A 85 14.89 0.14 -1.88
CA LYS A 85 16.01 1.09 -1.90
C LYS A 85 16.25 1.88 -0.62
N ILE A 86 17.47 2.40 -0.54
CA ILE A 86 17.94 3.30 0.50
C ILE A 86 18.46 4.59 -0.15
N VAL A 87 17.83 5.72 0.17
CA VAL A 87 18.40 7.04 -0.07
C VAL A 87 19.41 7.31 1.02
N ARG A 88 20.64 7.66 0.64
CA ARG A 88 21.71 8.04 1.56
C ARG A 88 22.07 9.49 1.32
N GLY A 89 22.16 10.28 2.38
CA GLY A 89 22.49 11.68 2.24
C GLY A 89 23.34 12.21 3.37
N GLU A 90 23.87 13.40 3.12
CA GLU A 90 24.72 14.16 4.02
C GLU A 90 24.34 15.64 3.93
N PHE A 91 24.60 16.37 5.00
CA PHE A 91 24.48 17.82 5.01
C PHE A 91 25.57 18.45 5.86
N ASP A 92 25.90 19.68 5.52
CA ASP A 92 26.85 20.54 6.22
C ASP A 92 26.40 22.01 6.15
N LYS A 93 27.32 22.92 6.48
CA LYS A 93 27.12 24.38 6.45
C LYS A 93 26.87 24.96 5.07
N ASP A 94 27.18 24.23 4.01
CA ASP A 94 27.13 24.72 2.64
C ASP A 94 25.94 24.08 1.91
N SER A 95 25.74 22.77 2.05
CA SER A 95 24.79 22.01 1.24
C SER A 95 24.17 20.81 1.94
N LEU A 96 23.04 20.34 1.40
CA LEU A 96 22.47 19.03 1.65
C LEU A 96 22.48 18.24 0.33
N LYS A 97 22.96 17.00 0.38
CA LYS A 97 23.07 16.10 -0.77
C LYS A 97 22.44 14.75 -0.41
N ALA A 98 21.77 14.14 -1.38
CA ALA A 98 21.21 12.81 -1.27
C ALA A 98 21.47 12.04 -2.57
N GLU A 99 21.78 10.77 -2.43
CA GLU A 99 21.93 9.87 -3.56
C GLU A 99 21.33 8.50 -3.28
N ILE A 100 21.04 7.78 -4.36
CA ILE A 100 20.50 6.44 -4.34
C ILE A 100 21.11 5.65 -5.48
N THR A 101 21.57 4.45 -5.20
CA THR A 101 22.13 3.57 -6.22
C THR A 101 21.01 2.77 -6.88
N LEU A 102 20.94 2.80 -8.20
CA LEU A 102 19.96 2.02 -8.97
C LEU A 102 20.52 0.64 -9.31
N ALA A 103 21.68 0.62 -9.97
CA ALA A 103 22.34 -0.59 -10.44
C ALA A 103 23.82 -0.33 -10.72
N LYS A 104 24.60 -1.41 -10.89
CA LYS A 104 25.92 -1.33 -11.52
C LYS A 104 25.83 -1.59 -13.01
N MET A 105 26.58 -0.80 -13.79
CA MET A 105 26.76 -0.90 -15.23
C MET A 105 28.26 -1.06 -15.52
N PRO A 106 28.82 -2.29 -15.38
CA PRO A 106 30.26 -2.52 -15.50
C PRO A 106 30.83 -2.19 -16.89
N GLN A 107 29.97 -2.25 -17.91
CA GLN A 107 30.30 -1.89 -19.29
C GLN A 107 29.34 -0.82 -19.77
N PRO A 108 29.82 0.28 -20.38
CA PRO A 108 28.95 1.34 -20.88
C PRO A 108 27.88 0.82 -21.85
N ASN A 109 26.63 1.20 -21.61
CA ASN A 109 25.50 0.80 -22.43
C ASN A 109 24.77 2.04 -22.98
N VAL A 110 24.92 2.32 -24.27
CA VAL A 110 24.38 3.52 -24.93
C VAL A 110 22.85 3.60 -24.84
N PRO A 111 22.07 2.54 -25.12
CA PRO A 111 20.63 2.53 -24.88
C PRO A 111 20.22 2.94 -23.47
N VAL A 112 20.88 2.39 -22.44
CA VAL A 112 20.62 2.74 -21.03
C VAL A 112 20.89 4.22 -20.80
N MET A 113 22.07 4.72 -21.21
CA MET A 113 22.44 6.12 -21.02
C MET A 113 21.48 7.10 -21.72
N ARG A 114 21.05 6.79 -22.94
CA ARG A 114 20.08 7.62 -23.68
C ARG A 114 18.75 7.70 -22.94
N ARG A 115 18.22 6.58 -22.46
CA ARG A 115 16.97 6.54 -21.71
C ARG A 115 17.05 7.37 -20.43
N LEU A 116 18.14 7.26 -19.69
CA LEU A 116 18.34 8.03 -18.45
C LEU A 116 18.41 9.54 -18.72
N LEU A 117 19.07 9.94 -19.81
CA LEU A 117 19.09 11.34 -20.26
C LEU A 117 17.70 11.84 -20.64
N GLU A 118 16.91 11.04 -21.36
CA GLU A 118 15.52 11.37 -21.69
C GLU A 118 14.66 11.52 -20.42
N MET A 119 14.83 10.61 -19.46
CA MET A 119 14.09 10.66 -18.19
C MET A 119 14.45 11.88 -17.34
N ASN A 120 15.69 12.38 -17.41
CA ASN A 120 16.11 13.59 -16.70
C ASN A 120 15.27 14.83 -17.08
N PHE A 121 14.73 14.91 -18.30
CA PHE A 121 13.85 16.01 -18.72
C PHE A 121 12.48 16.01 -18.02
N THR A 122 12.14 14.93 -17.32
CA THR A 122 10.85 14.77 -16.61
C THR A 122 10.95 14.96 -15.10
N LEU A 123 12.17 15.16 -14.57
CA LEU A 123 12.43 15.33 -13.15
C LEU A 123 12.53 16.81 -12.78
N TYR A 124 12.03 17.17 -11.60
CA TYR A 124 12.02 18.56 -11.12
C TYR A 124 13.14 18.86 -10.13
N TYR A 125 13.52 17.86 -9.31
CA TYR A 125 14.44 18.06 -8.18
C TYR A 125 15.67 17.16 -8.27
N SER A 126 15.52 15.97 -8.83
CA SER A 126 16.55 14.94 -8.87
C SER A 126 17.07 14.73 -10.29
N ARG A 127 18.18 13.99 -10.42
CA ARG A 127 18.77 13.62 -11.72
C ARG A 127 19.39 12.24 -11.67
N TYR A 128 19.25 11.48 -12.75
CA TYR A 128 20.08 10.32 -13.05
C TYR A 128 21.51 10.77 -13.33
N ALA A 129 22.46 10.04 -12.76
CA ALA A 129 23.89 10.27 -12.91
C ALA A 129 24.62 8.92 -13.02
N LEU A 130 25.76 8.96 -13.70
CA LEU A 130 26.71 7.85 -13.73
C LEU A 130 27.92 8.25 -12.89
N ASP A 131 28.20 7.46 -11.87
CA ASP A 131 29.34 7.62 -10.97
C ASP A 131 30.28 6.42 -11.15
N ASN A 132 31.27 6.56 -12.02
CA ASN A 132 32.08 5.44 -12.53
C ASN A 132 31.20 4.37 -13.21
N ASP A 133 31.11 3.17 -12.63
CA ASP A 133 30.25 2.07 -13.08
C ASP A 133 28.89 2.05 -12.35
N ARG A 134 28.63 3.00 -11.44
CA ARG A 134 27.43 3.03 -10.62
C ARG A 134 26.39 3.97 -11.22
N LEU A 135 25.27 3.40 -11.66
CA LEU A 135 24.10 4.17 -12.03
C LEU A 135 23.39 4.61 -10.75
N CYS A 136 23.20 5.92 -10.59
CA CYS A 136 22.57 6.51 -9.41
C CYS A 136 21.59 7.62 -9.76
N MET A 137 20.77 8.02 -8.79
CA MET A 137 20.09 9.30 -8.82
C MET A 137 20.62 10.20 -7.71
N ARG A 138 20.62 11.51 -7.95
CA ARG A 138 21.12 12.53 -7.01
C ARG A 138 20.13 13.68 -6.85
N PHE A 139 20.08 14.21 -5.64
CA PHE A 139 19.43 15.45 -5.24
C PHE A 139 20.43 16.27 -4.43
N ASP A 140 20.48 17.58 -4.67
CA ASP A 140 21.28 18.49 -3.86
C ASP A 140 20.64 19.87 -3.78
N SER A 141 20.97 20.58 -2.70
CA SER A 141 20.51 21.94 -2.45
C SER A 141 21.52 22.66 -1.57
N ASP A 142 21.76 23.95 -1.85
CA ASP A 142 22.39 24.84 -0.89
C ASP A 142 21.57 24.85 0.40
N ILE A 143 22.24 24.84 1.56
CA ILE A 143 21.57 24.76 2.86
C ILE A 143 20.58 25.91 3.05
N LYS A 144 20.92 27.11 2.53
CA LYS A 144 20.10 28.32 2.61
C LYS A 144 18.82 28.26 1.78
N THR A 145 18.71 27.31 0.87
CA THR A 145 17.52 27.10 0.02
C THR A 145 16.83 25.77 0.27
N ALA A 146 17.37 24.95 1.18
CA ALA A 146 16.88 23.63 1.57
C ALA A 146 15.66 23.71 2.52
N ASN A 147 14.63 24.44 2.12
CA ASN A 147 13.41 24.55 2.93
C ASN A 147 12.65 23.21 2.99
N PRO A 148 11.81 22.98 4.02
CA PRO A 148 11.12 21.71 4.20
C PRO A 148 10.29 21.22 3.00
N ASN A 149 9.64 22.15 2.27
CA ASN A 149 8.90 21.79 1.05
C ASN A 149 9.84 21.25 -0.04
N LYS A 150 10.93 21.96 -0.32
CA LYS A 150 11.93 21.53 -1.32
C LYS A 150 12.54 20.19 -0.94
N LEU A 151 12.88 20.00 0.33
CA LEU A 151 13.40 18.72 0.84
C LEU A 151 12.38 17.59 0.69
N TYR A 152 11.12 17.81 1.08
CA TYR A 152 10.06 16.80 0.95
C TYR A 152 9.91 16.36 -0.51
N TYR A 153 9.68 17.29 -1.43
CA TYR A 153 9.45 16.93 -2.83
C TYR A 153 10.71 16.39 -3.51
N GLY A 154 11.90 16.91 -3.17
CA GLY A 154 13.15 16.42 -3.72
C GLY A 154 13.49 15.00 -3.29
N LEU A 155 13.38 14.71 -1.99
CA LEU A 155 13.62 13.36 -1.45
C LEU A 155 12.52 12.38 -1.87
N LYS A 156 11.26 12.84 -1.95
CA LYS A 156 10.14 12.03 -2.44
C LYS A 156 10.32 11.63 -3.91
N GLU A 157 10.67 12.58 -4.77
CA GLU A 157 10.95 12.30 -6.19
C GLU A 157 12.12 11.34 -6.31
N LEU A 158 13.23 11.60 -5.60
CA LEU A 158 14.42 10.74 -5.60
C LEU A 158 14.08 9.30 -5.19
N ALA A 159 13.39 9.12 -4.07
CA ALA A 159 13.09 7.81 -3.50
C ALA A 159 12.11 7.00 -4.36
N ILE A 160 10.97 7.58 -4.74
CA ILE A 160 9.92 6.86 -5.48
C ILE A 160 10.37 6.54 -6.91
N LYS A 161 11.09 7.45 -7.58
CA LYS A 161 11.56 7.19 -8.94
C LYS A 161 12.63 6.11 -8.96
N ALA A 162 13.52 6.09 -7.97
CA ALA A 162 14.56 5.09 -7.88
C ALA A 162 14.01 3.68 -7.63
N ASP A 163 13.07 3.55 -6.70
CA ASP A 163 12.38 2.28 -6.35
C ASP A 163 11.51 1.74 -7.48
N LYS A 164 10.98 2.59 -8.36
CA LYS A 164 10.23 2.13 -9.53
C LYS A 164 11.13 1.76 -10.71
N LEU A 165 12.24 2.49 -10.87
CA LEU A 165 13.05 2.39 -12.07
C LEU A 165 14.06 1.24 -11.99
N ASP A 166 14.60 0.92 -10.82
CA ASP A 166 15.53 -0.20 -10.70
C ASP A 166 14.89 -1.52 -11.15
N ASP A 167 13.64 -1.76 -10.76
CA ASP A 167 12.85 -2.93 -11.18
C ASP A 167 12.71 -2.99 -12.70
N LEU A 168 12.41 -1.84 -13.31
CA LEU A 168 12.19 -1.74 -14.75
C LEU A 168 13.52 -1.91 -15.52
N LEU A 169 14.58 -1.25 -15.07
CA LEU A 169 15.87 -1.27 -15.74
C LEU A 169 16.54 -2.64 -15.65
N VAL A 170 16.48 -3.31 -14.49
CA VAL A 170 17.08 -4.65 -14.33
C VAL A 170 16.31 -5.67 -15.18
N GLN A 171 14.99 -5.55 -15.30
CA GLN A 171 14.18 -6.42 -16.16
C GLN A 171 14.50 -6.23 -17.65
N GLU A 172 14.67 -4.99 -18.08
CA GLU A 172 14.87 -4.66 -19.50
C GLU A 172 16.33 -4.78 -19.96
N PHE A 173 17.29 -4.61 -19.05
CA PHE A 173 18.71 -4.59 -19.36
C PHE A 173 19.48 -5.61 -18.51
N ALA A 174 19.66 -6.82 -19.05
CA ALA A 174 20.43 -7.90 -18.42
C ALA A 174 21.91 -7.55 -18.11
N ALA A 175 22.41 -6.42 -18.63
CA ALA A 175 23.75 -5.91 -18.34
C ALA A 175 23.86 -5.23 -16.96
N LEU A 176 22.74 -4.97 -16.28
CA LEU A 176 22.70 -4.30 -14.99
C LEU A 176 22.71 -5.31 -13.83
N GLN A 177 23.43 -4.96 -12.77
CA GLN A 177 23.45 -5.75 -11.52
C GLN A 177 22.70 -5.03 -10.41
N THR A 178 21.82 -5.75 -9.72
CA THR A 178 21.12 -5.27 -8.52
C THR A 178 22.09 -5.06 -7.37
N VAL A 179 21.85 -4.03 -6.58
CA VAL A 179 22.66 -3.67 -5.40
C VAL A 179 21.74 -3.15 -4.29
N ASP A 180 22.28 -3.09 -3.07
CA ASP A 180 21.60 -2.55 -1.88
C ASP A 180 20.29 -3.27 -1.51
N THR A 181 20.25 -4.61 -1.52
CA THR A 181 19.05 -5.38 -1.09
C THR A 181 19.10 -5.82 0.37
N GLU A 182 20.12 -5.40 1.13
CA GLU A 182 20.43 -5.88 2.49
C GLU A 182 19.42 -5.41 3.55
N HIS A 183 18.68 -4.32 3.29
CA HIS A 183 17.67 -3.78 4.22
C HIS A 183 16.29 -4.40 4.07
N ILE A 184 16.09 -5.25 3.06
CA ILE A 184 14.86 -6.00 2.88
C ILE A 184 14.71 -6.98 4.04
N ILE A 185 13.52 -6.99 4.65
CA ILE A 185 13.21 -7.85 5.79
C ILE A 185 12.61 -9.15 5.25
N GLU A 186 13.37 -10.23 5.34
CA GLU A 186 12.87 -11.55 4.97
C GLU A 186 11.70 -11.98 5.87
N ILE A 187 10.64 -12.49 5.25
CA ILE A 187 9.50 -13.06 5.98
C ILE A 187 9.68 -14.57 6.17
N PRO A 188 9.12 -15.16 7.25
CA PRO A 188 9.22 -16.59 7.50
C PRO A 188 8.75 -17.43 6.30
N GLN A 189 9.41 -18.56 6.07
CA GLN A 189 9.06 -19.46 4.96
C GLN A 189 7.59 -19.92 5.03
N SER A 190 7.06 -20.18 6.23
CA SER A 190 5.65 -20.50 6.44
C SER A 190 4.71 -19.39 5.97
N GLU A 191 5.08 -18.11 6.14
CA GLU A 191 4.29 -16.99 5.65
C GLU A 191 4.35 -16.88 4.12
N LYS A 192 5.53 -17.11 3.52
CA LYS A 192 5.69 -17.17 2.05
C LYS A 192 4.81 -18.26 1.43
N ASP A 193 4.80 -19.44 2.04
CA ASP A 193 4.00 -20.58 1.59
C ASP A 193 2.50 -20.27 1.67
N VAL A 194 2.01 -19.73 2.78
CA VAL A 194 0.60 -19.33 2.91
C VAL A 194 0.23 -18.27 1.87
N LYS A 195 1.05 -17.23 1.71
CA LYS A 195 0.83 -16.18 0.69
C LYS A 195 0.78 -16.76 -0.72
N TYR A 196 1.72 -17.63 -1.09
CA TYR A 196 1.74 -18.28 -2.40
C TYR A 196 0.49 -19.16 -2.61
N ASP A 197 0.20 -20.05 -1.66
CA ASP A 197 -0.89 -21.03 -1.79
C ASP A 197 -2.25 -20.33 -1.96
N PHE A 198 -2.52 -19.28 -1.17
CA PHE A 198 -3.75 -18.49 -1.30
C PHE A 198 -3.79 -17.61 -2.56
N MET A 199 -2.66 -17.05 -2.99
CA MET A 199 -2.59 -16.34 -4.28
C MET A 199 -2.98 -17.26 -5.44
N MET A 200 -2.39 -18.47 -5.49
CA MET A 200 -2.71 -19.46 -6.51
C MET A 200 -4.16 -19.93 -6.44
N LEU A 201 -4.68 -20.14 -5.22
CA LEU A 201 -6.07 -20.52 -4.99
C LEU A 201 -7.03 -19.46 -5.53
N TRP A 202 -6.88 -18.20 -5.12
CA TRP A 202 -7.78 -17.12 -5.52
C TRP A 202 -7.75 -16.86 -7.02
N ILE A 203 -6.56 -16.94 -7.65
CA ILE A 203 -6.45 -16.83 -9.11
C ILE A 203 -7.24 -17.96 -9.77
N ARG A 204 -7.03 -19.21 -9.35
CA ARG A 204 -7.72 -20.37 -9.93
C ARG A 204 -9.24 -20.27 -9.79
N GLU A 205 -9.73 -20.04 -8.57
CA GLU A 205 -11.16 -19.94 -8.30
C GLU A 205 -11.83 -18.82 -9.09
N THR A 206 -11.17 -17.67 -9.22
CA THR A 206 -11.70 -16.53 -9.97
C THR A 206 -11.75 -16.82 -11.47
N LEU A 207 -10.70 -17.45 -12.02
CA LEU A 207 -10.67 -17.83 -13.44
C LEU A 207 -11.70 -18.91 -13.77
N ASP A 208 -11.83 -19.92 -12.92
CA ASP A 208 -12.80 -21.01 -13.08
C ASP A 208 -14.24 -20.47 -13.03
N TYR A 209 -14.53 -19.58 -12.07
CA TYR A 209 -15.85 -18.96 -11.97
C TYR A 209 -16.13 -18.03 -13.16
N ALA A 210 -15.17 -17.20 -13.58
CA ALA A 210 -15.32 -16.34 -14.74
C ALA A 210 -15.58 -17.14 -16.03
N ALA A 211 -14.93 -18.31 -16.19
CA ALA A 211 -15.13 -19.20 -17.34
C ALA A 211 -16.52 -19.86 -17.35
N SER A 212 -17.22 -19.94 -16.20
CA SER A 212 -18.59 -20.45 -16.11
C SER A 212 -19.66 -19.45 -16.55
N LEU A 213 -19.29 -18.17 -16.73
CA LEU A 213 -20.20 -17.08 -17.09
C LEU A 213 -20.23 -16.82 -18.60
N ASP A 214 -21.35 -16.31 -19.10
CA ASP A 214 -21.48 -15.81 -20.48
C ASP A 214 -20.65 -14.52 -20.62
N ALA A 215 -19.55 -14.58 -21.37
CA ALA A 215 -18.54 -13.51 -21.44
C ALA A 215 -19.08 -12.18 -21.99
N ASP A 216 -20.10 -12.22 -22.85
CA ASP A 216 -20.72 -11.03 -23.42
C ASP A 216 -21.67 -10.40 -22.39
N LYS A 217 -22.59 -11.21 -21.84
CA LYS A 217 -23.59 -10.74 -20.87
C LYS A 217 -23.00 -10.31 -19.54
N PHE A 218 -21.94 -10.98 -19.09
CA PHE A 218 -21.29 -10.72 -17.80
C PHE A 218 -19.96 -9.98 -17.94
N SER A 219 -19.70 -9.34 -19.08
CA SER A 219 -18.44 -8.61 -19.31
C SER A 219 -18.09 -7.63 -18.16
N GLY A 220 -19.07 -6.89 -17.64
CA GLY A 220 -18.89 -6.03 -16.46
C GLY A 220 -18.64 -6.79 -15.15
N GLY A 221 -19.38 -7.87 -14.91
CA GLY A 221 -19.21 -8.71 -13.71
C GLY A 221 -17.85 -9.41 -13.67
N ILE A 222 -17.40 -9.92 -14.81
CA ILE A 222 -16.07 -10.52 -15.00
C ILE A 222 -14.98 -9.47 -14.76
N ALA A 223 -15.15 -8.24 -15.24
CA ALA A 223 -14.20 -7.16 -14.96
C ALA A 223 -14.06 -6.91 -13.45
N TYR A 224 -15.17 -6.87 -12.70
CA TYR A 224 -15.14 -6.71 -11.25
C TYR A 224 -14.42 -7.86 -10.53
N LEU A 225 -14.68 -9.10 -10.94
CA LEU A 225 -13.98 -10.28 -10.39
C LEU A 225 -12.46 -10.16 -10.60
N LEU A 226 -12.04 -9.83 -11.82
CA LEU A 226 -10.62 -9.76 -12.20
C LEU A 226 -9.91 -8.56 -11.55
N LEU A 227 -10.56 -7.41 -11.43
CA LEU A 227 -9.98 -6.22 -10.79
C LEU A 227 -9.92 -6.37 -9.26
N SER A 228 -10.99 -6.88 -8.64
CA SER A 228 -11.00 -7.13 -7.20
C SER A 228 -9.92 -8.15 -6.81
N LEU A 229 -9.71 -9.18 -7.63
CA LEU A 229 -8.61 -10.13 -7.45
C LEU A 229 -7.24 -9.44 -7.45
N ALA A 230 -6.99 -8.51 -8.39
CA ALA A 230 -5.71 -7.82 -8.46
C ALA A 230 -5.46 -7.02 -7.18
N PHE A 231 -6.45 -6.24 -6.76
CA PHE A 231 -6.33 -5.39 -5.58
C PHE A 231 -6.29 -6.20 -4.28
N ARG A 232 -6.94 -7.37 -4.22
CA ARG A 232 -6.80 -8.31 -3.11
C ARG A 232 -5.39 -8.88 -3.02
N ILE A 233 -4.80 -9.28 -4.14
CA ILE A 233 -3.42 -9.78 -4.16
C ILE A 233 -2.47 -8.65 -3.74
N ASP A 234 -2.59 -7.44 -4.31
CA ASP A 234 -1.79 -6.28 -3.91
C ASP A 234 -1.92 -6.00 -2.40
N TYR A 235 -3.14 -6.04 -1.86
CA TYR A 235 -3.41 -5.71 -0.47
C TYR A 235 -3.02 -6.81 0.54
N LEU A 236 -3.30 -8.09 0.26
CA LEU A 236 -3.10 -9.18 1.21
C LEU A 236 -1.75 -9.89 1.01
N ILE A 237 -1.36 -10.13 -0.24
CA ILE A 237 -0.08 -10.79 -0.55
C ILE A 237 1.06 -9.78 -0.43
N CYS A 238 0.83 -8.53 -0.83
CA CYS A 238 1.84 -7.47 -0.85
C CYS A 238 3.10 -7.91 -1.62
N PRO A 239 2.98 -8.33 -2.89
CA PRO A 239 4.14 -8.64 -3.68
C PRO A 239 4.98 -7.38 -3.90
N ASP A 240 6.28 -7.56 -4.09
CA ASP A 240 7.23 -6.48 -4.41
C ASP A 240 7.94 -6.79 -5.74
N GLY A 241 8.71 -5.83 -6.26
CA GLY A 241 9.54 -5.99 -7.44
C GLY A 241 8.81 -6.48 -8.69
N LYS A 242 9.39 -7.51 -9.34
CA LYS A 242 8.86 -8.07 -10.60
C LYS A 242 7.45 -8.61 -10.47
N LEU A 243 7.12 -9.28 -9.37
CA LEU A 243 5.80 -9.86 -9.17
C LEU A 243 4.72 -8.77 -9.04
N LEU A 244 5.03 -7.68 -8.32
CA LEU A 244 4.16 -6.50 -8.25
C LEU A 244 3.96 -5.88 -9.63
N ASN A 245 5.04 -5.67 -10.39
CA ASN A 245 4.97 -5.08 -11.74
C ASN A 245 4.10 -5.93 -12.69
N GLU A 246 4.23 -7.26 -12.64
CA GLU A 246 3.38 -8.15 -13.42
C GLU A 246 1.90 -8.04 -13.03
N LEU A 247 1.59 -7.89 -11.74
CA LEU A 247 0.23 -7.64 -11.25
C LEU A 247 -0.31 -6.27 -11.71
N GLU A 248 0.50 -5.21 -11.62
CA GLU A 248 0.12 -3.87 -12.07
C GLU A 248 -0.16 -3.83 -13.58
N LYS A 249 0.60 -4.59 -14.38
CA LYS A 249 0.34 -4.75 -15.82
C LYS A 249 -1.02 -5.38 -16.11
N ILE A 250 -1.51 -6.29 -15.27
CA ILE A 250 -2.86 -6.85 -15.41
C ILE A 250 -3.90 -5.75 -15.23
N VAL A 251 -3.75 -4.93 -14.18
CA VAL A 251 -4.64 -3.79 -13.92
C VAL A 251 -4.58 -2.78 -15.07
N GLU A 252 -3.40 -2.50 -15.60
CA GLU A 252 -3.20 -1.55 -16.71
C GLU A 252 -3.96 -1.97 -17.98
N ILE A 253 -4.08 -3.27 -18.27
CA ILE A 253 -4.85 -3.77 -19.43
C ILE A 253 -6.28 -3.24 -19.40
N TYR A 254 -6.91 -3.20 -18.23
CA TYR A 254 -8.28 -2.72 -18.10
C TYR A 254 -8.40 -1.20 -18.20
N TYR A 255 -7.45 -0.45 -17.63
CA TYR A 255 -7.52 1.03 -17.61
C TYR A 255 -6.87 1.70 -18.83
N ARG A 256 -6.30 0.91 -19.75
CA ARG A 256 -5.69 1.43 -20.97
C ARG A 256 -6.70 2.26 -21.76
N LYS A 257 -6.24 3.42 -22.25
CA LYS A 257 -7.03 4.32 -23.09
C LYS A 257 -6.87 3.93 -24.55
N ASP A 258 -7.50 2.80 -24.92
CA ASP A 258 -7.57 2.28 -26.28
C ASP A 258 -9.02 1.94 -26.65
N GLU A 259 -9.24 1.54 -27.91
CA GLU A 259 -10.57 1.22 -28.46
C GLU A 259 -11.09 -0.17 -28.05
N LYS A 260 -10.36 -0.91 -27.20
CA LYS A 260 -10.74 -2.27 -26.81
C LYS A 260 -11.97 -2.29 -25.93
N GLN A 261 -12.89 -3.17 -26.25
CA GLN A 261 -14.10 -3.41 -25.45
C GLN A 261 -13.77 -4.14 -24.14
N THR A 262 -14.69 -4.07 -23.16
CA THR A 262 -14.56 -4.73 -21.85
C THR A 262 -14.25 -6.22 -21.97
N MET A 263 -14.89 -6.93 -22.89
CA MET A 263 -14.65 -8.36 -23.13
C MET A 263 -13.19 -8.63 -23.55
N GLU A 264 -12.64 -7.81 -24.46
CA GLU A 264 -11.24 -7.95 -24.89
C GLU A 264 -10.25 -7.63 -23.77
N ARG A 265 -10.57 -6.62 -22.94
CA ARG A 265 -9.79 -6.28 -21.75
C ARG A 265 -9.80 -7.42 -20.73
N ASN A 266 -10.96 -8.04 -20.50
CA ASN A 266 -11.10 -9.21 -19.63
C ASN A 266 -10.25 -10.37 -20.14
N GLN A 267 -10.26 -10.66 -21.44
CA GLN A 267 -9.41 -11.70 -22.02
C GLN A 267 -7.93 -11.41 -21.76
N GLY A 268 -7.48 -10.16 -21.94
CA GLY A 268 -6.11 -9.76 -21.65
C GLY A 268 -5.74 -9.96 -20.17
N MET A 269 -6.61 -9.58 -19.24
CA MET A 269 -6.40 -9.81 -17.81
C MET A 269 -6.34 -11.31 -17.47
N ILE A 270 -7.24 -12.12 -18.02
CA ILE A 270 -7.27 -13.57 -17.84
C ILE A 270 -5.93 -14.20 -18.28
N GLU A 271 -5.40 -13.80 -19.43
CA GLU A 271 -4.09 -14.28 -19.89
C GLU A 271 -2.94 -13.83 -18.99
N GLY A 272 -3.02 -12.62 -18.41
CA GLY A 272 -2.08 -12.17 -17.39
C GLY A 272 -2.11 -13.05 -16.13
N TYR A 273 -3.31 -13.37 -15.63
CA TYR A 273 -3.46 -14.25 -14.47
C TYR A 273 -3.03 -15.68 -14.74
N LYS A 274 -3.27 -16.24 -15.93
CA LYS A 274 -2.76 -17.57 -16.31
C LYS A 274 -1.24 -17.64 -16.25
N LYS A 275 -0.54 -16.55 -16.64
CA LYS A 275 0.93 -16.46 -16.51
C LYS A 275 1.39 -16.39 -15.07
N LEU A 276 0.65 -15.72 -14.18
CA LEU A 276 0.93 -15.74 -12.75
C LEU A 276 0.72 -17.14 -12.17
N LEU A 277 -0.37 -17.81 -12.56
CA LEU A 277 -0.75 -19.15 -12.08
C LEU A 277 0.25 -20.24 -12.49
N SER A 278 1.02 -20.03 -13.58
CA SER A 278 2.05 -20.98 -14.01
C SER A 278 3.37 -20.87 -13.24
N LYS A 279 3.54 -19.89 -12.36
CA LYS A 279 4.80 -19.66 -11.63
C LYS A 279 4.98 -20.64 -10.48
N SER A 280 6.21 -21.13 -10.32
CA SER A 280 6.57 -21.95 -9.16
C SER A 280 6.78 -21.13 -7.90
N LYS A 281 6.91 -21.81 -6.75
CA LYS A 281 7.27 -21.18 -5.47
C LYS A 281 8.61 -20.45 -5.56
N GLU A 282 9.59 -21.06 -6.24
CA GLU A 282 10.93 -20.51 -6.44
C GLU A 282 10.91 -19.19 -7.24
N GLU A 283 9.95 -19.03 -8.14
CA GLU A 283 9.77 -17.79 -8.91
C GLU A 283 9.03 -16.70 -8.15
N VAL A 284 8.22 -17.04 -7.14
CA VAL A 284 7.39 -16.09 -6.39
C VAL A 284 8.04 -15.68 -5.07
N HIS A 285 8.60 -16.62 -4.30
CA HIS A 285 9.15 -16.38 -2.96
C HIS A 285 10.19 -15.25 -2.87
N PRO A 286 11.08 -15.04 -3.87
CA PRO A 286 12.02 -13.92 -3.83
C PRO A 286 11.36 -12.54 -3.81
N TYR A 287 10.09 -12.43 -4.21
CA TYR A 287 9.32 -11.19 -4.25
C TYR A 287 8.34 -11.05 -3.09
N LEU A 288 8.41 -11.96 -2.10
CA LEU A 288 7.63 -11.93 -0.88
C LEU A 288 8.54 -11.58 0.30
N PHE A 289 8.67 -10.29 0.54
CA PHE A 289 9.46 -9.73 1.63
C PHE A 289 8.78 -8.49 2.21
N ARG A 290 9.27 -8.03 3.35
CA ARG A 290 8.85 -6.75 3.94
C ARG A 290 9.86 -5.67 3.57
N SER A 291 9.36 -4.54 3.09
CA SER A 291 10.14 -3.35 2.79
C SER A 291 9.65 -2.17 3.64
N LYS A 292 10.55 -1.23 3.90
CA LYS A 292 10.24 -0.01 4.66
C LYS A 292 9.98 1.11 3.69
N HIS A 293 9.05 2.00 4.03
CA HIS A 293 8.68 3.12 3.18
C HIS A 293 8.69 4.44 3.95
N THR A 294 9.12 5.50 3.28
CA THR A 294 9.10 6.86 3.81
C THR A 294 7.96 7.66 3.17
N PHE A 295 7.73 7.46 1.87
CA PHE A 295 6.76 8.21 1.10
C PHE A 295 5.68 7.29 0.54
N ALA A 296 4.43 7.74 0.60
CA ALA A 296 3.35 7.10 -0.14
C ALA A 296 3.56 7.32 -1.65
N ILE A 297 3.39 6.25 -2.42
CA ILE A 297 3.43 6.27 -3.89
C ILE A 297 2.12 6.78 -4.51
N VAL A 298 1.06 6.84 -3.70
CA VAL A 298 -0.25 7.36 -4.04
C VAL A 298 -0.55 8.61 -3.23
N VAL A 299 -1.41 9.47 -3.76
CA VAL A 299 -1.79 10.73 -3.10
C VAL A 299 -3.00 10.53 -2.19
N PRO A 300 -3.12 11.31 -1.11
CA PRO A 300 -4.35 11.33 -0.32
C PRO A 300 -5.51 11.89 -1.17
N GLN A 301 -6.72 11.43 -0.88
CA GLN A 301 -7.95 11.94 -1.48
C GLN A 301 -8.95 12.34 -0.41
N HIS A 302 -9.88 13.24 -0.77
CA HIS A 302 -11.01 13.55 0.09
C HIS A 302 -11.89 12.31 0.29
N HIS A 303 -12.46 12.16 1.49
CA HIS A 303 -13.35 11.02 1.80
C HIS A 303 -14.50 10.88 0.80
N LYS A 304 -14.99 12.01 0.26
CA LYS A 304 -16.01 12.03 -0.80
C LYS A 304 -15.65 11.16 -2.00
N THR A 305 -14.40 11.09 -2.41
CA THR A 305 -13.97 10.23 -3.54
C THR A 305 -14.21 8.75 -3.23
N ILE A 306 -13.99 8.34 -1.99
CA ILE A 306 -14.24 6.97 -1.52
C ILE A 306 -15.75 6.73 -1.42
N VAL A 307 -16.51 7.69 -0.90
CA VAL A 307 -17.98 7.65 -0.84
C VAL A 307 -18.57 7.44 -2.23
N ASP A 308 -18.12 8.21 -3.21
CA ASP A 308 -18.62 8.12 -4.59
C ASP A 308 -18.28 6.75 -5.21
N ALA A 309 -17.09 6.19 -4.94
CA ALA A 309 -16.71 4.84 -5.37
C ALA A 309 -17.57 3.74 -4.73
N ILE A 310 -17.82 3.82 -3.42
CA ILE A 310 -18.68 2.87 -2.70
C ILE A 310 -20.12 2.95 -3.22
N ASN A 311 -20.67 4.14 -3.42
CA ASN A 311 -22.03 4.31 -3.92
C ASN A 311 -22.19 3.77 -5.35
N ALA A 312 -21.20 4.01 -6.21
CA ALA A 312 -21.20 3.46 -7.57
C ALA A 312 -21.15 1.92 -7.55
N ALA A 313 -20.30 1.33 -6.71
CA ALA A 313 -20.25 -0.12 -6.53
C ALA A 313 -21.55 -0.68 -5.96
N ALA A 314 -22.14 -0.03 -4.95
CA ALA A 314 -23.41 -0.45 -4.36
C ALA A 314 -24.53 -0.49 -5.40
N GLN A 315 -24.63 0.52 -6.27
CA GLN A 315 -25.60 0.54 -7.37
C GLN A 315 -25.38 -0.63 -8.35
N ASN A 316 -24.13 -0.90 -8.71
CA ASN A 316 -23.79 -2.00 -9.61
C ASN A 316 -23.99 -3.39 -8.98
N ALA A 317 -23.90 -3.51 -7.65
CA ALA A 317 -24.09 -4.77 -6.94
C ALA A 317 -25.56 -5.23 -6.89
N VAL A 318 -26.53 -4.30 -6.94
CA VAL A 318 -27.97 -4.60 -6.80
C VAL A 318 -28.43 -5.65 -7.81
N TRP A 319 -28.07 -5.49 -9.09
CA TRP A 319 -28.50 -6.42 -10.13
C TRP A 319 -27.98 -7.85 -9.87
N TYR A 320 -26.73 -7.99 -9.45
CA TYR A 320 -26.15 -9.30 -9.13
C TYR A 320 -26.79 -9.92 -7.89
N GLN A 321 -27.15 -9.10 -6.90
CA GLN A 321 -27.86 -9.57 -5.72
C GLN A 321 -29.26 -10.10 -6.09
N ASP A 322 -30.03 -9.33 -6.85
CA ASP A 322 -31.41 -9.67 -7.23
C ASP A 322 -31.49 -10.88 -8.18
N ASN A 323 -30.43 -11.13 -8.95
CA ASN A 323 -30.33 -12.25 -9.88
C ASN A 323 -29.54 -13.44 -9.34
N ASN A 324 -29.33 -13.51 -8.02
CA ASN A 324 -28.70 -14.65 -7.32
C ASN A 324 -27.23 -14.92 -7.73
N TYR A 325 -26.45 -13.86 -7.92
CA TYR A 325 -24.99 -13.88 -8.11
C TYR A 325 -24.25 -13.24 -6.90
N PRO A 326 -24.35 -13.82 -5.69
CA PRO A 326 -23.81 -13.23 -4.46
C PRO A 326 -22.29 -13.07 -4.50
N LEU A 327 -21.57 -13.94 -5.20
CA LEU A 327 -20.11 -13.83 -5.36
C LEU A 327 -19.72 -12.57 -6.13
N ILE A 328 -20.43 -12.26 -7.23
CA ILE A 328 -20.17 -11.05 -8.02
C ILE A 328 -20.56 -9.82 -7.19
N ALA A 329 -21.73 -9.84 -6.54
CA ALA A 329 -22.16 -8.74 -5.67
C ALA A 329 -21.12 -8.41 -4.58
N ASN A 330 -20.55 -9.43 -3.92
CA ASN A 330 -19.47 -9.24 -2.95
C ASN A 330 -18.20 -8.67 -3.56
N ASN A 331 -17.76 -9.16 -4.72
CA ASN A 331 -16.56 -8.64 -5.39
C ASN A 331 -16.74 -7.21 -5.89
N VAL A 332 -17.96 -6.79 -6.27
CA VAL A 332 -18.24 -5.39 -6.62
C VAL A 332 -18.05 -4.48 -5.40
N MET A 333 -18.54 -4.89 -4.23
CA MET A 333 -18.35 -4.12 -2.99
C MET A 333 -16.90 -4.11 -2.53
N GLU A 334 -16.21 -5.26 -2.58
CA GLU A 334 -14.77 -5.35 -2.29
C GLU A 334 -13.96 -4.47 -3.24
N TYR A 335 -14.27 -4.47 -4.54
CA TYR A 335 -13.60 -3.64 -5.53
C TYR A 335 -13.54 -2.18 -5.10
N ALA A 336 -14.64 -1.60 -4.60
CA ALA A 336 -14.62 -0.19 -4.18
C ALA A 336 -13.59 0.08 -3.06
N LEU A 337 -13.54 -0.82 -2.07
CA LEU A 337 -12.65 -0.67 -0.92
C LEU A 337 -11.18 -0.96 -1.28
N SER A 338 -10.95 -2.05 -2.02
CA SER A 338 -9.61 -2.47 -2.43
C SER A 338 -9.01 -1.56 -3.49
N PHE A 339 -9.80 -1.08 -4.46
CA PHE A 339 -9.40 -0.03 -5.40
C PHE A 339 -9.02 1.26 -4.69
N SER A 340 -9.78 1.66 -3.67
CA SER A 340 -9.48 2.87 -2.89
C SER A 340 -8.15 2.73 -2.15
N GLN A 341 -7.85 1.56 -1.58
CA GLN A 341 -6.55 1.27 -0.94
C GLN A 341 -5.40 1.23 -1.95
N TYR A 342 -5.64 0.68 -3.14
CA TYR A 342 -4.64 0.60 -4.21
C TYR A 342 -4.29 1.98 -4.77
N SER A 343 -5.30 2.85 -4.91
CA SER A 343 -5.20 4.10 -5.67
C SER A 343 -4.89 5.32 -4.82
N TYR A 344 -5.18 5.29 -3.51
CA TYR A 344 -5.15 6.48 -2.66
C TYR A 344 -4.46 6.23 -1.31
N SER A 345 -3.84 7.28 -0.77
CA SER A 345 -3.28 7.29 0.58
C SER A 345 -4.40 7.54 1.61
N LEU A 346 -5.08 6.46 2.03
CA LEU A 346 -6.25 6.54 2.90
C LEU A 346 -5.87 6.88 4.36
N PRO A 347 -6.78 7.54 5.12
CA PRO A 347 -6.64 7.65 6.57
C PRO A 347 -6.50 6.27 7.22
N LYS A 348 -5.58 6.13 8.19
CA LYS A 348 -5.26 4.82 8.78
C LYS A 348 -6.47 4.14 9.45
N ALA A 349 -7.36 4.91 10.06
CA ALA A 349 -8.63 4.38 10.60
C ALA A 349 -9.49 3.70 9.52
N LEU A 350 -9.58 4.29 8.32
CA LEU A 350 -10.26 3.67 7.19
C LEU A 350 -9.53 2.41 6.73
N SER A 351 -8.19 2.46 6.63
CA SER A 351 -7.42 1.27 6.26
C SER A 351 -7.56 0.12 7.26
N GLU A 352 -7.69 0.39 8.55
CA GLU A 352 -7.96 -0.62 9.58
C GLU A 352 -9.37 -1.20 9.49
N LEU A 353 -10.37 -0.40 9.10
CA LEU A 353 -11.72 -0.89 8.82
C LEU A 353 -11.74 -1.78 7.57
N VAL A 354 -10.98 -1.42 6.53
CA VAL A 354 -10.82 -2.28 5.34
C VAL A 354 -10.09 -3.57 5.70
N LEU A 355 -9.10 -3.54 6.60
CA LEU A 355 -8.47 -4.77 7.09
C LEU A 355 -9.48 -5.67 7.81
N LEU A 356 -10.34 -5.12 8.67
CA LEU A 356 -11.42 -5.88 9.31
C LEU A 356 -12.37 -6.48 8.26
N PHE A 357 -12.75 -5.72 7.23
CA PHE A 357 -13.53 -6.23 6.11
C PHE A 357 -12.85 -7.43 5.43
N MET A 358 -11.54 -7.34 5.17
CA MET A 358 -10.77 -8.44 4.58
C MET A 358 -10.66 -9.65 5.53
N GLN A 359 -10.48 -9.44 6.84
CA GLN A 359 -10.44 -10.51 7.84
C GLN A 359 -11.75 -11.31 7.91
N ILE A 360 -12.87 -10.64 7.69
CA ILE A 360 -14.19 -11.27 7.63
C ILE A 360 -14.37 -12.05 6.33
N ASN A 361 -14.01 -11.47 5.19
CA ASN A 361 -14.21 -12.07 3.87
C ASN A 361 -13.21 -13.19 3.54
N TYR A 362 -11.98 -13.13 4.07
CA TYR A 362 -10.87 -14.04 3.78
C TYR A 362 -10.36 -14.77 5.01
N ARG A 363 -11.24 -15.18 5.92
CA ARG A 363 -10.85 -15.82 7.19
C ARG A 363 -9.80 -16.91 7.05
N ALA A 364 -9.96 -17.84 6.12
CA ALA A 364 -9.05 -18.98 5.97
C ALA A 364 -7.59 -18.54 5.75
N TYR A 365 -7.39 -17.43 5.03
CA TYR A 365 -6.07 -16.84 4.82
C TYR A 365 -5.48 -16.29 6.12
N PHE A 366 -6.27 -15.50 6.86
CA PHE A 366 -5.82 -14.94 8.13
C PHE A 366 -5.58 -16.03 9.19
N GLU A 367 -6.41 -17.07 9.24
CA GLU A 367 -6.23 -18.21 10.13
C GLU A 367 -4.93 -18.97 9.80
N ALA A 368 -4.65 -19.20 8.52
CA ALA A 368 -3.38 -19.80 8.07
C ALA A 368 -2.14 -18.95 8.41
N LEU A 369 -2.30 -17.63 8.47
CA LEU A 369 -1.27 -16.70 8.95
C LEU A 369 -1.13 -16.64 10.47
N GLY A 370 -2.02 -17.30 11.24
CA GLY A 370 -1.99 -17.35 12.70
C GLY A 370 -2.90 -16.34 13.40
N PHE A 371 -3.79 -15.66 12.69
CA PHE A 371 -4.81 -14.81 13.33
C PHE A 371 -5.88 -15.69 13.99
N THR A 372 -6.20 -15.42 15.25
CA THR A 372 -7.05 -16.33 16.05
C THR A 372 -8.48 -15.83 16.26
N VAL A 373 -8.81 -14.60 15.86
CA VAL A 373 -10.14 -14.00 16.12
C VAL A 373 -11.13 -14.42 15.01
N PRO A 374 -12.18 -15.21 15.32
CA PRO A 374 -13.05 -15.79 14.31
C PRO A 374 -14.26 -14.88 14.02
N TYR A 375 -14.07 -13.77 13.30
CA TYR A 375 -15.16 -12.81 13.03
C TYR A 375 -16.34 -13.39 12.23
N TYR A 376 -16.07 -14.35 11.33
CA TYR A 376 -17.09 -14.98 10.49
C TYR A 376 -16.71 -16.44 10.19
N ASP A 377 -17.66 -17.35 10.33
CA ASP A 377 -17.54 -18.76 9.91
C ASP A 377 -18.29 -18.94 8.59
N ALA A 378 -17.55 -19.16 7.51
CA ALA A 378 -18.10 -19.34 6.18
C ALA A 378 -18.87 -20.66 6.02
N ALA A 379 -18.48 -21.72 6.73
CA ALA A 379 -19.15 -23.02 6.65
C ALA A 379 -20.50 -23.00 7.40
N ALA A 380 -20.55 -22.33 8.54
CA ALA A 380 -21.77 -22.15 9.32
C ALA A 380 -22.61 -20.92 8.92
N ASN A 381 -22.10 -20.07 8.01
CA ASN A 381 -22.64 -18.74 7.69
C ASN A 381 -22.99 -17.94 8.97
N ARG A 382 -22.05 -17.89 9.92
CA ARG A 382 -22.28 -17.31 11.25
C ARG A 382 -21.22 -16.27 11.57
N PHE A 383 -21.67 -15.06 11.88
CA PHE A 383 -20.82 -13.98 12.38
C PHE A 383 -20.62 -14.07 13.90
N ASP A 384 -19.56 -13.44 14.38
CA ASP A 384 -19.40 -13.01 15.77
C ASP A 384 -19.61 -11.48 15.86
N PRO A 385 -20.86 -11.00 16.04
CA PRO A 385 -21.16 -9.57 16.07
C PRO A 385 -20.44 -8.84 17.18
N GLU A 386 -20.21 -9.49 18.33
CA GLU A 386 -19.57 -8.86 19.48
C GLU A 386 -18.09 -8.61 19.20
N ALA A 387 -17.38 -9.62 18.65
CA ALA A 387 -15.98 -9.44 18.26
C ALA A 387 -15.81 -8.37 17.18
N ILE A 388 -16.72 -8.32 16.19
CA ILE A 388 -16.70 -7.30 15.13
C ILE A 388 -16.91 -5.90 15.72
N ARG A 389 -17.92 -5.72 16.59
CA ARG A 389 -18.22 -4.44 17.25
C ARG A 389 -17.06 -3.97 18.11
N GLU A 390 -16.50 -4.86 18.92
CA GLU A 390 -15.34 -4.55 19.76
C GLU A 390 -14.15 -4.08 18.90
N ARG A 391 -13.90 -4.73 17.75
CA ARG A 391 -12.82 -4.32 16.85
C ARG A 391 -13.08 -2.95 16.22
N ILE A 392 -14.31 -2.66 15.79
CA ILE A 392 -14.68 -1.34 15.24
C ILE A 392 -14.51 -0.25 16.30
N GLU A 393 -14.99 -0.47 17.52
CA GLU A 393 -14.85 0.47 18.63
C GLU A 393 -13.38 0.76 18.93
N GLN A 394 -12.54 -0.28 19.00
CA GLN A 394 -11.10 -0.12 19.20
C GLN A 394 -10.45 0.74 18.09
N ILE A 395 -10.82 0.55 16.83
CA ILE A 395 -10.31 1.36 15.72
C ILE A 395 -10.74 2.81 15.88
N VAL A 396 -12.02 3.07 16.12
CA VAL A 396 -12.57 4.44 16.26
C VAL A 396 -11.91 5.17 17.43
N GLU A 397 -11.83 4.55 18.61
CA GLU A 397 -11.26 5.16 19.80
C GLU A 397 -9.75 5.42 19.65
N THR A 398 -9.01 4.54 18.96
CA THR A 398 -7.57 4.75 18.69
C THR A 398 -7.31 6.04 17.91
N TRP A 399 -8.21 6.39 16.99
CA TRP A 399 -8.02 7.52 16.07
C TRP A 399 -8.81 8.78 16.45
N LYS A 400 -9.58 8.74 17.54
CA LYS A 400 -10.47 9.82 17.99
C LYS A 400 -9.75 11.13 18.32
N ALA A 401 -8.51 11.04 18.82
CA ALA A 401 -7.70 12.23 19.09
C ALA A 401 -7.35 13.01 17.81
N LYS A 402 -7.17 12.29 16.68
CA LYS A 402 -6.89 12.88 15.37
C LYS A 402 -8.17 13.27 14.62
N TYR A 403 -9.22 12.46 14.75
CA TYR A 403 -10.50 12.63 14.08
C TYR A 403 -11.65 12.64 15.10
N PRO A 404 -11.93 13.78 15.77
CA PRO A 404 -12.91 13.85 16.85
C PRO A 404 -14.35 13.52 16.42
N LYS A 405 -14.66 13.70 15.13
CA LYS A 405 -15.96 13.43 14.53
C LYS A 405 -16.07 12.02 13.93
N LEU A 406 -15.04 11.18 14.07
CA LEU A 406 -15.05 9.81 13.58
C LEU A 406 -16.07 8.98 14.37
N GLN A 407 -17.09 8.48 13.68
CA GLN A 407 -18.14 7.66 14.26
C GLN A 407 -18.53 6.55 13.28
N PHE A 408 -18.73 5.33 13.80
CA PHE A 408 -19.23 4.19 13.05
C PHE A 408 -20.50 3.66 13.72
N ARG A 409 -21.65 3.62 13.03
CA ARG A 409 -22.91 3.15 13.61
C ARG A 409 -23.00 1.63 13.51
N MET A 410 -22.80 0.96 14.64
CA MET A 410 -22.71 -0.51 14.67
C MET A 410 -24.08 -1.20 14.68
N ASP A 411 -25.15 -0.48 15.00
CA ASP A 411 -26.53 -0.95 15.04
C ASP A 411 -27.13 -1.18 13.64
N THR A 412 -26.55 -0.57 12.60
CA THR A 412 -27.00 -0.72 11.20
C THR A 412 -26.40 -1.93 10.50
N LEU A 413 -25.39 -2.59 11.11
CA LEU A 413 -24.72 -3.76 10.54
C LEU A 413 -25.66 -4.97 10.46
N LYS A 414 -25.69 -5.61 9.28
CA LYS A 414 -26.52 -6.78 9.01
C LYS A 414 -25.68 -8.05 8.99
N PHE A 415 -26.02 -9.03 9.85
CA PHE A 415 -25.25 -10.28 10.02
C PHE A 415 -25.98 -11.52 9.47
N ASN A 416 -26.99 -11.36 8.62
CA ASN A 416 -27.78 -12.47 8.08
C ASN A 416 -27.11 -13.18 6.88
N SER A 417 -26.23 -12.49 6.16
CA SER A 417 -25.43 -13.06 5.06
C SER A 417 -24.20 -12.19 4.83
N LEU A 418 -23.19 -12.75 4.17
CA LEU A 418 -21.99 -11.99 3.80
C LEU A 418 -22.30 -10.80 2.88
N VAL A 419 -23.22 -10.95 1.93
CA VAL A 419 -23.65 -9.86 1.03
C VAL A 419 -24.27 -8.71 1.83
N ALA A 420 -25.19 -9.02 2.73
CA ALA A 420 -25.84 -8.00 3.55
C ALA A 420 -24.86 -7.32 4.51
N PHE A 421 -23.93 -8.08 5.09
CA PHE A 421 -22.86 -7.53 5.93
C PHE A 421 -22.00 -6.56 5.12
N ASN A 422 -21.42 -7.01 4.01
CA ASN A 422 -20.54 -6.20 3.16
C ASN A 422 -21.24 -4.92 2.66
N SER A 423 -22.53 -5.00 2.32
CA SER A 423 -23.34 -3.86 1.90
C SER A 423 -23.55 -2.85 3.04
N SER A 424 -23.98 -3.32 4.21
CA SER A 424 -24.19 -2.45 5.39
C SER A 424 -22.88 -1.85 5.91
N PHE A 425 -21.80 -2.63 5.95
CA PHE A 425 -20.47 -2.18 6.38
C PHE A 425 -19.90 -1.11 5.45
N SER A 426 -19.95 -1.34 4.13
CA SER A 426 -19.49 -0.36 3.13
C SER A 426 -20.33 0.91 3.18
N THR A 427 -21.64 0.79 3.43
CA THR A 427 -22.53 1.94 3.60
C THR A 427 -22.13 2.77 4.82
N GLU A 428 -21.81 2.15 5.96
CA GLU A 428 -21.34 2.90 7.14
C GLU A 428 -20.00 3.59 6.93
N ILE A 429 -19.11 3.03 6.10
CA ILE A 429 -17.88 3.73 5.69
C ILE A 429 -18.19 5.09 5.04
N THR A 430 -19.31 5.20 4.31
CA THR A 430 -19.66 6.47 3.64
C THR A 430 -20.00 7.61 4.60
N PHE A 431 -20.39 7.29 5.83
CA PHE A 431 -20.76 8.27 6.86
C PHE A 431 -19.60 8.70 7.76
N LEU A 432 -18.41 8.10 7.61
CA LEU A 432 -17.24 8.47 8.39
C LEU A 432 -16.86 9.93 8.14
N ASN A 433 -16.50 10.63 9.21
CA ASN A 433 -16.00 12.00 9.16
C ASN A 433 -14.55 12.04 9.68
N PHE A 434 -13.64 12.48 8.81
CA PHE A 434 -12.20 12.59 9.08
C PHE A 434 -11.74 14.05 9.29
N ASP A 435 -12.66 14.96 9.57
CA ASP A 435 -12.32 16.35 9.86
C ASP A 435 -11.70 16.47 11.25
N SER A 436 -10.60 17.21 11.33
CA SER A 436 -9.81 17.43 12.56
C SER A 436 -10.35 18.55 13.46
N ASN A 437 -11.56 19.07 13.15
CA ASN A 437 -12.20 20.34 13.53
C ASN A 437 -12.06 21.48 12.52
#